data_AF-G9QRK1-F1
#
_entry.id   AF-G9QRK1-F1
#
_cell.length_a   1.000
_cell.length_b   1.000
_cell.length_c   1.000
_cell.angle_alpha   90.00
_cell.angle_beta   90.00
_cell.angle_gamma   90.00
#
_symmetry.space_group_name_H-M   'P 1'
#
loop_
_entity.id
_entity.type
_entity.pdbx_description
1 polymer ?
#
loop_
_entity_poly.entity_id
_entity_poly.type
_entity_poly.pdbx_seq_one_letter_code
_entity_poly.pdbx_strand_id
1 'polypeptide(L)'
;MKKFGLFLILALSLFGNEFEGEMKNYDEVFVKIKEQRKGLNSGEISSLQDPFKLNLPVASKGDQNTTKYSSARGFILKAILLNKANINGKWYKVGDIAISQVFKIARLSSLKMMKNKN
;
A
#
# COMPACT_ATOMS: atom_id res chain seq x y z
N MET A 1 15.64 -50.91 -19.19
CA MET A 1 15.58 -49.47 -18.81
C MET A 1 15.35 -48.49 -19.98
N LYS A 2 15.48 -48.89 -21.25
CA LYS A 2 15.31 -47.99 -22.42
C LYS A 2 13.86 -47.51 -22.70
N LYS A 3 12.84 -48.10 -22.06
CA LYS A 3 11.42 -47.80 -22.30
C LYS A 3 10.90 -46.57 -21.53
N PHE A 4 11.60 -46.16 -20.47
CA PHE A 4 11.22 -45.03 -19.62
C PHE A 4 11.60 -43.67 -20.24
N GLY A 5 12.63 -43.62 -21.09
CA GLY A 5 13.04 -42.37 -21.76
C GLY A 5 11.99 -41.83 -22.72
N LEU A 6 11.25 -42.72 -23.40
CA LEU A 6 10.20 -42.32 -24.34
C LEU A 6 9.01 -41.67 -23.62
N PHE A 7 8.65 -42.17 -22.44
CA PHE A 7 7.60 -41.59 -21.59
C PHE A 7 7.98 -40.19 -21.08
N LEU A 8 9.25 -39.97 -20.75
CA LEU A 8 9.73 -38.67 -20.29
C LEU A 8 9.65 -37.61 -21.40
N ILE A 9 10.01 -37.97 -22.64
CA ILE A 9 9.93 -37.07 -23.80
C ILE A 9 8.47 -36.72 -24.12
N LEU A 10 7.58 -37.72 -24.06
CA LEU A 10 6.14 -37.51 -24.29
C LEU A 10 5.52 -36.61 -23.23
N ALA A 11 5.88 -36.78 -21.95
CA ALA A 11 5.41 -35.93 -20.86
C ALA A 11 5.83 -34.47 -21.06
N LEU A 12 7.08 -34.21 -21.46
CA LEU A 12 7.58 -32.85 -21.68
C LEU A 12 6.90 -32.13 -22.87
N SER A 13 6.51 -32.87 -23.91
CA SER A 13 5.82 -32.29 -25.07
C SER A 13 4.39 -31.81 -24.78
N LEU A 14 3.75 -32.31 -23.72
CA LEU A 14 2.38 -31.93 -23.34
C LEU A 14 2.31 -30.60 -22.57
N PHE A 15 3.39 -30.17 -21.92
CA PHE A 15 3.43 -28.94 -21.09
C PHE A 15 4.07 -27.72 -21.79
N GLY A 16 4.55 -27.86 -23.04
CA GLY A 16 5.30 -26.81 -23.73
C GLY A 16 4.49 -25.61 -24.25
N ASN A 17 3.17 -25.74 -24.37
CA ASN A 17 2.31 -24.73 -25.03
C ASN A 17 1.62 -23.77 -24.05
N GLU A 18 1.74 -23.99 -22.73
CA GLU A 18 1.01 -23.21 -21.72
C GLU A 18 1.55 -21.78 -21.55
N PHE A 19 2.82 -21.55 -21.90
CA PHE A 19 3.50 -20.25 -21.73
C PHE A 19 3.45 -19.34 -22.97
N GLU A 20 2.98 -19.84 -24.12
CA GLU A 20 3.01 -19.07 -25.38
C GLU A 20 2.05 -17.86 -25.33
N GLY A 21 0.90 -18.00 -24.64
CA GLY A 21 -0.06 -16.92 -24.44
C GLY A 21 0.42 -15.85 -23.46
N GLU A 22 1.14 -16.24 -22.41
CA GLU A 22 1.71 -15.29 -21.44
C GLU A 22 2.84 -14.48 -22.07
N MET A 23 3.68 -15.11 -22.90
CA MET A 23 4.81 -14.44 -23.56
C MET A 23 4.34 -13.34 -24.52
N LYS A 24 3.21 -13.54 -25.22
CA LYS A 24 2.58 -12.51 -26.07
C LYS A 24 2.11 -11.27 -25.30
N ASN A 25 1.61 -11.45 -24.07
CA ASN A 25 1.20 -10.31 -23.23
C ASN A 25 2.41 -9.46 -22.79
N TYR A 26 3.57 -10.08 -22.58
CA TYR A 26 4.78 -9.35 -22.21
C TYR A 26 5.35 -8.55 -23.38
N ASP A 27 5.28 -9.06 -24.61
CA ASP A 27 5.74 -8.33 -25.81
C ASP A 27 5.02 -6.99 -25.96
N GLU A 28 3.71 -6.92 -25.71
CA GLU A 28 2.97 -5.66 -25.75
C GLU A 28 3.44 -4.64 -24.70
N VAL A 29 3.79 -5.11 -23.50
CA VAL A 29 4.34 -4.27 -22.44
C VAL A 29 5.72 -3.76 -22.84
N PHE A 30 6.56 -4.62 -23.41
CA PHE A 30 7.89 -4.24 -23.89
C PHE A 30 7.83 -3.21 -25.01
N VAL A 31 6.88 -3.35 -25.94
CA VAL A 31 6.65 -2.36 -27.01
C VAL A 31 6.27 -1.01 -26.41
N LYS A 32 5.34 -0.98 -25.45
CA LYS A 32 4.88 0.28 -24.81
C LYS A 32 5.99 0.99 -24.03
N ILE A 33 6.90 0.25 -23.38
CA ILE A 33 8.02 0.86 -22.62
C ILE A 33 9.25 1.18 -23.48
N LYS A 34 9.34 0.63 -24.69
CA LYS A 34 10.43 0.91 -25.64
C LYS A 34 10.35 2.33 -26.22
N GLU A 35 9.16 2.95 -26.18
CA GLU A 35 8.99 4.33 -26.61
C GLU A 35 9.90 5.27 -25.82
N GLN A 36 10.52 6.23 -26.52
CA GLN A 36 11.40 7.21 -25.90
C GLN A 36 10.58 8.07 -24.93
N ARG A 37 10.93 8.02 -23.64
CA ARG A 37 10.30 8.86 -22.62
C ARG A 37 10.59 10.32 -22.93
N LYS A 38 9.55 11.07 -23.27
CA LYS A 38 9.60 12.53 -23.32
C LYS A 38 9.13 13.07 -21.98
N GLY A 39 10.01 13.77 -21.27
CA GLY A 39 9.63 14.49 -20.06
C GLY A 39 8.71 15.67 -20.40
N LEU A 40 8.04 16.20 -19.38
CA LEU A 40 7.27 17.44 -19.49
C LEU A 40 8.21 18.63 -19.69
N ASN A 41 7.76 19.63 -20.45
CA ASN A 41 8.48 20.89 -20.59
C ASN A 41 8.30 21.77 -19.33
N SER A 42 9.10 22.83 -19.21
CA SER A 42 9.08 23.72 -18.04
C SER A 42 7.72 24.40 -17.80
N GLY A 43 6.99 24.73 -18.88
CA GLY A 43 5.65 25.31 -18.79
C GLY A 43 4.63 24.30 -18.25
N GLU A 44 4.67 23.07 -18.74
CA GLU A 44 3.82 21.97 -18.26
C GLU A 44 4.12 21.65 -16.79
N ILE A 45 5.39 21.60 -16.40
CA ILE A 45 5.80 21.37 -15.01
C ILE A 45 5.26 22.46 -14.08
N SER A 46 5.32 23.72 -14.52
CA SER A 46 4.85 24.87 -13.72
C SER A 46 3.33 24.88 -13.54
N SER A 47 2.59 24.22 -14.45
CA SER A 47 1.14 24.08 -14.37
C SER A 47 0.67 22.93 -13.47
N LEU A 48 1.58 22.04 -13.06
CA LEU A 48 1.24 20.91 -12.19
C LEU A 48 0.85 21.42 -10.81
N GLN A 49 -0.30 20.95 -10.33
CA GLN A 49 -0.69 21.14 -8.95
C GLN A 49 0.29 20.39 -8.04
N ASP A 50 0.77 21.07 -6.99
CA ASP A 50 1.63 20.45 -5.99
C ASP A 50 0.87 19.33 -5.27
N PRO A 51 1.28 18.05 -5.45
CA PRO A 51 0.54 16.90 -4.92
C PRO A 51 0.64 16.80 -3.39
N PHE A 52 1.52 17.57 -2.76
CA PHE A 52 1.71 17.60 -1.32
C PHE A 52 1.02 18.80 -0.65
N LYS A 53 0.55 19.77 -1.44
CA LYS A 53 -0.25 20.89 -0.91
C LYS A 53 -1.72 20.53 -0.94
N LEU A 54 -2.22 20.10 0.22
CA LEU A 54 -3.65 20.07 0.48
C LEU A 54 -4.17 21.51 0.42
N ASN A 55 -4.99 21.82 -0.58
CA ASN A 55 -5.72 23.09 -0.66
C ASN A 55 -6.86 23.06 0.36
N LEU A 56 -6.51 23.12 1.65
CA LEU A 56 -7.49 23.37 2.69
C LEU A 56 -7.99 24.82 2.53
N PRO A 57 -9.31 25.07 2.63
CA PRO A 57 -9.81 26.43 2.68
C PRO A 57 -9.10 27.17 3.81
N VAL A 58 -8.58 28.36 3.51
CA VAL A 58 -7.89 29.22 4.49
C VAL A 58 -8.85 29.42 5.66
N ALA A 59 -8.61 28.73 6.76
CA ALA A 59 -9.33 28.95 7.99
C ALA A 59 -9.13 30.43 8.35
N SER A 60 -10.24 31.13 8.58
CA SER A 60 -10.25 32.49 9.11
C SER A 60 -9.20 32.64 10.21
N LYS A 61 -8.40 33.70 10.16
CA LYS A 61 -7.41 34.07 11.18
C LYS A 61 -8.13 34.31 12.52
N GLY A 62 -8.44 33.25 13.23
CA GLY A 62 -8.66 33.28 14.67
C GLY A 62 -7.32 33.08 15.36
N ASP A 63 -7.01 33.94 16.33
CA ASP A 63 -5.76 33.92 17.10
C ASP A 63 -5.37 32.49 17.52
N GLN A 64 -4.23 32.05 16.99
CA GLN A 64 -3.66 30.72 17.24
C GLN A 64 -2.98 30.61 18.62
N ASN A 65 -3.05 31.65 19.46
CA ASN A 65 -2.57 31.62 20.84
C ASN A 65 -3.65 31.16 21.83
N THR A 66 -4.46 30.19 21.44
CA THR A 66 -5.13 29.35 22.43
C THR A 66 -4.61 27.94 22.27
N THR A 67 -3.68 27.56 23.14
CA THR A 67 -3.52 26.17 23.58
C THR A 67 -4.79 25.76 24.29
N LYS A 68 -5.90 25.61 23.55
CA LYS A 68 -6.96 24.70 23.94
C LYS A 68 -6.47 23.30 23.62
N TYR A 69 -5.45 22.86 24.36
CA TYR A 69 -5.38 21.46 24.74
C TYR A 69 -6.65 21.20 25.53
N SER A 70 -7.71 20.84 24.81
CA SER A 70 -8.82 20.15 25.42
C SER A 70 -8.20 18.92 26.05
N SER A 71 -8.13 18.89 27.38
CA SER A 71 -7.77 17.74 28.18
C SER A 71 -8.83 16.63 28.08
N ALA A 72 -9.45 16.47 26.92
CA ALA A 72 -10.21 15.30 26.56
C ALA A 72 -9.18 14.19 26.31
N ARG A 73 -8.80 13.52 27.40
CA ARG A 73 -8.04 12.27 27.52
C ARG A 73 -7.92 11.53 26.16
N GLY A 74 -6.93 11.92 25.36
CA GLY A 74 -6.77 11.43 23.98
C GLY A 74 -6.49 9.93 23.96
N PHE A 75 -6.91 9.26 22.89
CA PHE A 75 -6.60 7.85 22.69
C PHE A 75 -5.18 7.71 22.12
N ILE A 76 -4.30 7.04 22.87
CA ILE A 76 -2.92 6.78 22.46
C ILE A 76 -2.80 5.30 22.12
N LEU A 77 -2.51 5.00 20.86
CA LEU A 77 -2.12 3.67 20.40
C LEU A 77 -0.68 3.40 20.86
N LYS A 78 -0.50 2.44 21.76
CA LYS A 78 0.81 2.08 22.31
C LYS A 78 1.50 0.96 21.55
N ALA A 79 0.75 -0.04 21.08
CA ALA A 79 1.30 -1.22 20.41
C ALA A 79 0.25 -1.96 19.57
N ILE A 80 0.72 -2.72 18.58
CA ILE A 80 -0.07 -3.72 17.85
C ILE A 80 0.69 -5.05 17.93
N LEU A 81 0.04 -6.11 18.40
CA LEU A 81 0.62 -7.44 18.54
C LEU A 81 -0.44 -8.51 18.28
N LEU A 82 -0.10 -9.53 17.47
CA LEU A 82 -0.95 -10.70 17.21
C LEU A 82 -2.42 -10.34 16.91
N ASN A 83 -2.62 -9.38 15.99
CA ASN A 83 -3.95 -8.87 15.60
C ASN A 83 -4.78 -8.26 16.75
N LYS A 84 -4.10 -7.67 17.75
CA LYS A 84 -4.69 -6.85 18.80
C LYS A 84 -3.97 -5.51 18.89
N ALA A 85 -4.69 -4.46 19.32
CA ALA A 85 -4.12 -3.14 19.57
C ALA A 85 -4.20 -2.78 21.05
N ASN A 86 -3.11 -2.22 21.60
CA ASN A 86 -3.09 -1.63 22.92
C ASN A 86 -3.40 -0.13 22.82
N ILE A 87 -4.59 0.26 23.26
CA ILE A 87 -5.05 1.65 23.27
C ILE A 87 -5.25 2.06 24.73
N ASN A 88 -4.58 3.12 25.18
CA ASN A 88 -4.63 3.59 26.57
C ASN A 88 -4.33 2.51 27.63
N GLY A 89 -3.49 1.52 27.28
CA GLY A 89 -3.10 0.43 28.18
C GLY A 89 -3.97 -0.84 28.09
N LYS A 90 -5.12 -0.81 27.40
CA LYS A 90 -6.00 -1.97 27.23
C LYS A 90 -5.88 -2.58 25.83
N TRP A 91 -5.91 -3.90 25.76
CA TRP A 91 -5.87 -4.66 24.50
C TRP A 91 -7.27 -4.85 23.91
N TYR A 92 -7.38 -4.65 22.60
CA TYR A 92 -8.61 -4.81 21.83
C TYR A 92 -8.36 -5.61 20.55
N LYS A 93 -9.33 -6.44 20.13
CA LYS A 93 -9.33 -7.14 18.83
C LYS A 93 -10.22 -6.40 17.82
N VAL A 94 -10.10 -6.77 16.55
CA VAL A 94 -11.03 -6.33 15.49
C VAL A 94 -12.46 -6.69 15.88
N GLY A 95 -13.38 -5.75 15.70
CA GLY A 95 -14.78 -5.89 16.08
C GLY A 95 -15.09 -5.47 17.51
N ASP A 96 -14.07 -5.35 18.38
CA ASP A 96 -14.28 -4.80 19.71
C ASP A 96 -14.65 -3.31 19.62
N ILE A 97 -15.50 -2.92 20.55
CA ILE A 97 -15.87 -1.54 20.77
C ILE A 97 -14.86 -0.95 21.75
N ALA A 98 -14.06 0.00 21.28
CA ALA A 98 -13.15 0.74 22.14
C ALA A 98 -13.94 1.73 23.02
N ILE A 99 -13.36 2.08 24.17
CA ILE A 99 -14.00 2.75 25.32
C ILE A 99 -15.01 3.84 24.94
N SER A 100 -16.17 3.78 25.62
CA SER A 100 -17.34 4.66 25.51
C SER A 100 -18.29 4.43 24.31
N GLN A 101 -18.27 3.25 23.69
CA GLN A 101 -19.25 2.88 22.65
C GLN A 101 -19.24 3.71 21.35
N VAL A 102 -18.28 4.61 21.18
CA VAL A 102 -18.26 5.52 20.02
C VAL A 102 -17.53 4.92 18.83
N PHE A 103 -16.55 4.02 19.05
CA PHE A 103 -15.68 3.54 17.99
C PHE A 103 -15.54 2.01 18.00
N LYS A 104 -15.73 1.40 16.83
CA LYS A 104 -15.47 -0.03 16.59
C LYS A 104 -14.13 -0.18 15.88
N ILE A 105 -13.30 -1.12 16.33
CA ILE A 105 -12.06 -1.44 15.63
C ILE A 105 -12.40 -2.17 14.33
N ALA A 106 -12.25 -1.49 13.19
CA ALA A 106 -12.58 -2.03 11.88
C ALA A 106 -11.45 -2.89 11.29
N ARG A 107 -10.19 -2.47 11.46
CA ARG A 107 -9.02 -3.16 10.91
C ARG A 107 -7.77 -2.82 11.72
N LEU A 108 -6.88 -3.80 11.86
CA LEU A 108 -5.53 -3.63 12.40
C LEU A 108 -4.52 -3.95 11.29
N SER A 109 -3.59 -3.03 11.03
CA SER A 109 -2.51 -3.21 10.06
C SER A 109 -1.20 -2.69 10.62
N SER A 110 -0.12 -3.45 10.41
CA SER A 110 1.25 -3.01 10.68
C SER A 110 1.89 -2.58 9.36
N LEU A 111 2.50 -1.39 9.34
CA LEU A 111 3.33 -0.96 8.23
C LEU A 111 4.69 -1.64 8.35
N LYS A 112 4.99 -2.58 7.46
CA LYS A 112 6.31 -3.21 7.39
C LYS A 112 7.27 -2.23 6.72
N MET A 113 8.04 -1.51 7.53
CA MET A 113 9.16 -0.70 7.05
C MET A 113 10.28 -1.66 6.60
N MET A 114 10.51 -1.77 5.29
CA MET A 114 11.67 -2.49 4.76
C MET A 114 12.91 -1.61 4.94
N LYS A 115 13.81 -2.01 5.85
CA LYS A 115 15.11 -1.35 6.00
C LYS A 115 15.96 -1.72 4.77
N ASN A 116 16.22 -0.75 3.91
CA ASN A 116 17.17 -0.91 2.82
C ASN A 116 18.57 -1.11 3.42
N LYS A 117 19.24 -2.22 3.07
CA LYS A 117 20.64 -2.44 3.44
C LYS A 117 21.49 -1.79 2.36
N ASN A 118 22.14 -0.68 2.71
CA ASN A 118 23.30 -0.16 1.97
C ASN A 118 24.52 -1.02 2.27
#